data_AF-G4QCL2-F1
#
_entry.id   AF-G4QCL2-F1
#
_cell.length_a   1.000
_cell.length_b   1.000
_cell.length_c   1.000
_cell.angle_alpha   90.00
_cell.angle_beta   90.00
_cell.angle_gamma   90.00
#
_symmetry.space_group_name_H-M   'P 1'
#
loop_
_entity.id
_entity.type
_entity.pdbx_description
1 polymer ?
#
loop_
_entity_poly.entity_id
_entity_poly.type
_entity_poly.pdbx_seq_one_letter_code
_entity_poly.pdbx_strand_id
1 'polypeptide(L)'
;MDHLGIDKFHVLGHSRGGAVAMRMYLDFKDRVKSIILADPGIRTKSQLTEGLAGRREALQFILDGEIEKGAEKFVDLVSGAGTYKKMVPWFKEMVLDNIHTLNVQKSEPPFLIEKENLENIDKEVPITIIGGEHSPKPFPTIVRDLHDMWPSSKLHIIGPSSHGMNLAVPHKFNELIIEHIESMQKV
;
A
#
# COMPACT_ATOMS: atom_id res chain seq x y z
N MET A 1 8.62 17.80 -4.81
CA MET A 1 7.86 18.38 -5.96
C MET A 1 8.32 19.80 -6.26
N ASP A 2 8.44 20.68 -5.27
CA ASP A 2 8.90 22.07 -5.48
C ASP A 2 10.26 22.18 -6.16
N HIS A 3 11.24 21.40 -5.69
CA HIS A 3 12.56 21.35 -6.32
C HIS A 3 12.52 20.97 -7.82
N LEU A 4 11.54 20.16 -8.22
CA LEU A 4 11.35 19.72 -9.61
C LEU A 4 10.40 20.64 -10.40
N GLY A 5 9.86 21.70 -9.79
CA GLY A 5 8.89 22.60 -10.43
C GLY A 5 7.54 21.95 -10.77
N ILE A 6 7.14 20.89 -10.04
CA ILE A 6 5.87 20.18 -10.29
C ILE A 6 4.77 20.72 -9.38
N ASP A 7 3.88 21.55 -9.93
CA ASP A 7 2.82 22.19 -9.15
C ASP A 7 1.69 21.23 -8.78
N LYS A 8 1.19 20.45 -9.75
CA LYS A 8 0.11 19.48 -9.56
C LYS A 8 0.51 18.10 -10.05
N PHE A 9 0.16 17.05 -9.31
CA PHE A 9 0.59 15.67 -9.58
C PHE A 9 -0.48 14.65 -9.14
N HIS A 10 -0.40 13.44 -9.72
CA HIS A 10 -1.13 12.27 -9.25
C HIS A 10 -0.23 11.52 -8.26
N VAL A 11 -0.80 10.89 -7.23
CA VAL A 11 0.00 10.14 -6.23
C VAL A 11 -0.45 8.69 -6.18
N LEU A 12 0.52 7.76 -6.26
CA LEU A 12 0.30 6.34 -6.06
C LEU A 12 1.00 5.88 -4.79
N GLY A 13 0.27 5.18 -3.93
CA GLY A 13 0.81 4.56 -2.72
C GLY A 13 0.55 3.06 -2.70
N HIS A 14 1.62 2.27 -2.68
CA HIS A 14 1.55 0.81 -2.47
C HIS A 14 1.89 0.46 -1.02
N SER A 15 1.10 -0.41 -0.38
CA SER A 15 1.34 -0.85 1.00
C SER A 15 1.50 0.34 1.95
N ARG A 16 2.57 0.40 2.76
CA ARG A 16 2.92 1.58 3.59
C ARG A 16 2.83 2.91 2.83
N GLY A 17 3.19 2.92 1.54
CA GLY A 17 3.09 4.10 0.68
C GLY A 17 1.66 4.64 0.52
N GLY A 18 0.63 3.82 0.73
CA GLY A 18 -0.77 4.27 0.74
C GLY A 18 -1.05 5.25 1.88
N ALA A 19 -0.51 5.01 3.08
CA ALA A 19 -0.62 5.94 4.20
C ALA A 19 0.09 7.26 3.91
N VAL A 20 1.27 7.18 3.27
CA VAL A 20 2.04 8.36 2.83
C VAL A 20 1.26 9.15 1.77
N ALA A 21 0.68 8.47 0.78
CA ALA A 21 -0.12 9.10 -0.27
C ALA A 21 -1.33 9.85 0.29
N MET A 22 -2.06 9.23 1.23
CA MET A 22 -3.19 9.90 1.88
C MET A 22 -2.75 11.08 2.75
N ARG A 23 -1.64 10.97 3.48
CA ARG A 23 -1.12 12.11 4.25
C ARG A 23 -0.71 13.25 3.32
N MET A 24 -0.03 12.94 2.22
CA MET A 24 0.36 13.91 1.21
C MET A 24 -0.85 14.62 0.60
N TYR A 25 -1.93 13.89 0.34
CA TYR A 25 -3.19 14.48 -0.11
C TYR A 25 -3.78 15.43 0.93
N LEU A 26 -3.90 15.01 2.19
CA LEU A 26 -4.50 15.85 3.25
C LEU A 26 -3.70 17.13 3.50
N ASP A 27 -2.37 17.07 3.43
CA ASP A 27 -1.48 18.21 3.65
C ASP A 27 -1.40 19.15 2.43
N PHE A 28 -1.64 18.65 1.22
CA PHE A 28 -1.43 19.37 -0.04
C PHE A 28 -2.59 19.18 -1.05
N LYS A 29 -3.84 19.29 -0.59
CA LYS A 29 -5.05 18.98 -1.38
C LYS A 29 -5.07 19.65 -2.75
N ASP A 30 -4.69 20.93 -2.84
CA ASP A 30 -4.71 21.71 -4.08
C ASP A 30 -3.70 21.24 -5.15
N ARG A 31 -2.72 20.42 -4.74
CA ARG A 31 -1.65 19.91 -5.60
C ARG A 31 -1.88 18.48 -6.06
N VAL A 32 -2.62 17.69 -5.30
CA VAL A 32 -2.87 16.29 -5.61
C VAL A 32 -4.13 16.18 -6.48
N LYS A 33 -3.95 15.84 -7.75
CA LYS A 33 -5.04 15.72 -8.73
C LYS A 33 -5.91 14.49 -8.50
N SER A 34 -5.29 13.39 -8.09
CA SER A 34 -5.95 12.10 -7.84
C SER A 34 -5.03 11.14 -7.10
N ILE A 35 -5.60 10.05 -6.59
CA ILE A 35 -4.91 9.09 -5.71
C ILE A 35 -5.10 7.66 -6.25
N ILE A 36 -4.01 6.88 -6.27
CA ILE A 36 -4.04 5.44 -6.53
C ILE A 36 -3.53 4.71 -5.29
N LEU A 37 -4.31 3.76 -4.78
CA LEU A 37 -4.02 2.99 -3.57
C LEU A 37 -3.91 1.50 -3.91
N ALA A 38 -2.71 0.94 -3.87
CA ALA A 38 -2.47 -0.48 -4.11
C ALA A 38 -2.23 -1.22 -2.78
N ASP A 39 -3.07 -2.21 -2.46
CA ASP A 39 -3.11 -2.92 -1.17
C ASP A 39 -2.66 -2.02 0.00
N PRO A 40 -3.34 -0.88 0.21
CA PRO A 40 -2.75 0.20 0.99
C PRO A 40 -2.61 -0.19 2.46
N GLY A 41 -1.59 0.38 3.11
CA GLY A 41 -1.30 0.33 4.54
C GLY A 41 -2.25 1.18 5.39
N ILE A 42 -3.45 1.44 4.89
CA ILE A 42 -4.51 2.22 5.52
C ILE A 42 -5.43 1.25 6.26
N ARG A 43 -5.86 1.57 7.48
CA ARG A 43 -6.59 0.63 8.37
C ARG A 43 -7.71 1.32 9.13
N THR A 44 -8.78 0.61 9.44
CA THR A 44 -9.65 0.97 10.57
C THR A 44 -8.99 0.54 11.89
N LYS A 45 -9.51 1.01 13.05
CA LYS A 45 -9.03 0.53 14.37
C LYS A 45 -9.14 -0.98 14.53
N SER A 46 -10.21 -1.60 13.99
CA SER A 46 -10.40 -3.05 14.06
C SER A 46 -9.37 -3.79 13.21
N GLN A 47 -9.04 -3.28 12.02
CA GLN A 47 -8.05 -3.88 11.12
C GLN A 47 -6.60 -3.69 11.60
N LEU A 48 -6.32 -2.69 12.44
CA LEU A 48 -4.96 -2.41 12.92
C LEU A 48 -4.37 -3.57 13.72
N THR A 49 -5.20 -4.35 14.40
CA THR A 49 -4.75 -5.50 15.19
C THR A 49 -4.46 -6.75 14.34
N GLU A 50 -4.98 -6.82 13.11
CA GLU A 50 -4.75 -7.96 12.22
C GLU A 50 -3.31 -7.99 11.69
N GLY A 51 -2.65 -9.14 11.81
CA GLY A 51 -1.26 -9.33 11.38
C GLY A 51 -0.21 -8.68 12.28
N LEU A 52 -0.61 -7.96 13.34
CA LEU A 52 0.31 -7.32 14.28
C LEU A 52 1.22 -8.32 14.99
N ALA A 53 0.67 -9.48 15.38
CA ALA A 53 1.45 -10.56 15.99
C ALA A 53 2.54 -11.09 15.04
N GLY A 54 2.19 -11.36 13.78
CA GLY A 54 3.16 -11.82 12.78
C GLY A 54 4.23 -10.77 12.46
N ARG A 55 3.86 -9.48 12.41
CA ARG A 55 4.82 -8.38 12.24
C ARG A 55 5.78 -8.28 13.42
N ARG A 56 5.29 -8.42 14.66
CA ARG A 56 6.11 -8.42 15.87
C ARG A 56 7.08 -9.60 15.90
N GLU A 57 6.62 -10.77 15.51
CA GLU A 57 7.45 -11.98 15.41
C GLU A 57 8.57 -11.81 14.35
N ALA A 58 8.23 -11.30 13.16
CA ALA A 58 9.21 -10.98 12.13
C ALA A 58 10.25 -9.97 12.63
N LEU A 59 9.80 -8.91 13.30
CA LEU A 59 10.68 -7.91 13.92
C LEU A 59 11.58 -8.52 14.98
N GLN A 60 11.07 -9.44 15.81
CA GLN A 60 11.87 -10.08 16.85
C GLN A 60 13.03 -10.87 16.24
N PHE A 61 12.80 -11.66 15.19
CA PHE A 61 13.89 -12.34 14.48
C PHE A 61 14.95 -11.37 13.95
N ILE A 62 14.54 -10.21 13.43
CA ILE A 62 15.47 -9.19 12.94
C ILE A 62 16.32 -8.62 14.10
N LEU A 63 15.70 -8.34 15.24
CA LEU A 63 16.38 -7.80 16.42
C LEU A 63 17.34 -8.82 17.05
N ASP A 64 17.04 -10.11 16.94
CA ASP A 64 17.88 -11.22 17.43
C ASP A 64 19.02 -11.58 16.44
N GLY A 65 19.13 -10.87 15.31
CA GLY A 65 20.15 -11.12 14.29
C GLY A 65 19.80 -12.23 13.29
N GLU A 66 18.64 -12.87 13.41
CA GLU A 66 18.09 -13.83 12.45
C GLU A 66 17.43 -13.10 11.25
N ILE A 67 18.20 -12.24 10.56
CA ILE A 67 17.70 -11.30 9.54
C ILE A 67 16.90 -12.00 8.43
N GLU A 68 17.45 -13.06 7.84
CA GLU A 68 16.81 -13.76 6.72
C GLU A 68 15.48 -14.42 7.13
N LYS A 69 15.42 -14.99 8.33
CA LYS A 69 14.20 -15.58 8.89
C LYS A 69 13.13 -14.53 9.15
N GLY A 70 13.53 -13.36 9.66
CA GLY A 70 12.64 -12.22 9.83
C GLY A 70 12.12 -11.68 8.51
N ALA A 71 12.98 -11.60 7.49
CA ALA A 71 12.60 -11.21 6.13
C ALA A 71 11.60 -12.20 5.50
N GLU A 72 11.89 -13.51 5.59
CA GLU A 72 10.98 -14.57 5.13
C GLU A 72 9.63 -14.46 5.82
N LYS A 73 9.61 -14.35 7.15
CA LYS A 73 8.38 -14.22 7.93
C LYS A 73 7.58 -12.99 7.53
N PHE A 74 8.24 -11.84 7.36
CA PHE A 74 7.57 -10.60 6.98
C PHE A 74 6.99 -10.67 5.57
N VAL A 75 7.77 -11.13 4.60
CA VAL A 75 7.34 -11.25 3.20
C VAL A 75 6.17 -12.23 3.08
N ASP A 76 6.26 -13.40 3.71
CA ASP A 76 5.21 -14.40 3.65
C ASP A 76 3.93 -13.94 4.37
N LEU A 77 4.06 -13.14 5.44
CA LEU A 77 2.94 -12.52 6.11
C LEU A 77 2.17 -11.58 5.18
N VAL A 78 2.88 -10.72 4.44
CA VAL A 78 2.24 -9.69 3.60
C VAL A 78 1.90 -10.17 2.20
N SER A 79 2.59 -11.19 1.68
CA SER A 79 2.44 -11.66 0.29
C SER A 79 1.97 -13.12 0.18
N GLY A 80 1.77 -13.82 1.30
CA GLY A 80 1.32 -15.21 1.32
C GLY A 80 2.46 -16.21 1.50
N ALA A 81 2.15 -17.35 2.09
CA ALA A 81 3.14 -18.36 2.48
C ALA A 81 3.99 -18.89 1.31
N GLY A 82 5.29 -19.03 1.55
CA GLY A 82 6.27 -19.52 0.58
C GLY A 82 6.64 -18.50 -0.51
N THR A 83 6.17 -17.26 -0.41
CA THR A 83 6.47 -16.20 -1.38
C THR A 83 7.94 -15.85 -1.34
N TYR A 84 8.52 -15.68 -0.15
CA TYR A 84 9.95 -15.34 0.01
C TYR A 84 10.84 -16.37 -0.69
N LYS A 85 10.57 -17.67 -0.52
CA LYS A 85 11.39 -18.73 -1.13
C LYS A 85 11.42 -18.65 -2.65
N LYS A 86 10.31 -18.26 -3.27
CA LYS A 86 10.14 -18.13 -4.72
C LYS A 86 10.66 -16.81 -5.28
N MET A 87 11.04 -15.86 -4.44
CA MET A 87 11.58 -14.57 -4.89
C MET A 87 12.90 -14.74 -5.64
N VAL A 88 13.05 -13.93 -6.68
CA VAL A 88 14.30 -13.77 -7.43
C VAL A 88 15.39 -13.13 -6.56
N PRO A 89 16.68 -13.45 -6.76
CA PRO A 89 17.76 -13.04 -5.86
C PRO A 89 17.85 -11.53 -5.62
N TRP A 90 17.82 -10.72 -6.68
CA TRP A 90 17.92 -9.25 -6.57
C TRP A 90 16.80 -8.64 -5.74
N PHE A 91 15.61 -9.26 -5.72
CA PHE A 91 14.49 -8.76 -4.92
C PHE A 91 14.65 -9.16 -3.45
N LYS A 92 15.21 -10.34 -3.17
CA LYS A 92 15.59 -10.73 -1.80
C LYS A 92 16.64 -9.79 -1.23
N GLU A 93 17.67 -9.45 -2.02
CA GLU A 93 18.70 -8.48 -1.63
C GLU A 93 18.07 -7.14 -1.25
N MET A 94 17.20 -6.59 -2.11
CA MET A 94 16.46 -5.36 -1.79
C MET A 94 15.65 -5.48 -0.50
N VAL A 95 14.96 -6.61 -0.27
CA VAL A 95 14.22 -6.84 0.99
C VAL A 95 15.18 -6.83 2.18
N LEU A 96 16.28 -7.57 2.12
CA LEU A 96 17.27 -7.70 3.20
C LEU A 96 17.93 -6.34 3.52
N ASP A 97 18.29 -5.58 2.49
CA ASP A 97 18.87 -4.24 2.63
C ASP A 97 17.93 -3.29 3.37
N ASN A 98 16.61 -3.47 3.24
CA ASN A 98 15.60 -2.57 3.81
C ASN A 98 14.89 -3.11 5.06
N ILE A 99 15.09 -4.38 5.43
CA ILE A 99 14.25 -5.04 6.46
C ILE A 99 14.43 -4.43 7.85
N HIS A 100 15.61 -3.87 8.13
CA HIS A 100 15.91 -3.18 9.38
C HIS A 100 14.99 -1.96 9.62
N THR A 101 14.42 -1.38 8.57
CA THR A 101 13.47 -0.26 8.68
C THR A 101 12.18 -0.64 9.41
N LEU A 102 11.83 -1.93 9.53
CA LEU A 102 10.68 -2.37 10.33
C LEU A 102 10.78 -1.94 11.79
N ASN A 103 11.99 -1.78 12.34
CA ASN A 103 12.19 -1.34 13.72
C ASN A 103 11.74 0.11 13.94
N VAL A 104 11.92 1.00 12.96
CA VAL A 104 11.45 2.39 13.07
C VAL A 104 9.98 2.50 12.67
N GLN A 105 9.53 1.69 11.71
CA GLN A 105 8.13 1.68 11.26
C GLN A 105 7.14 1.29 12.37
N LYS A 106 7.56 0.51 13.38
CA LYS A 106 6.69 0.12 14.51
C LYS A 106 6.19 1.32 15.33
N SER A 107 6.89 2.45 15.27
CA SER A 107 6.58 3.68 15.97
C SER A 107 5.92 4.73 15.08
N GLU A 108 5.71 4.43 13.79
CA GLU A 108 5.02 5.33 12.89
C GLU A 108 3.53 5.40 13.22
N PRO A 109 2.94 6.60 13.24
CA PRO A 109 1.50 6.72 13.43
C PRO A 109 0.79 6.08 12.23
N PRO A 110 -0.15 5.15 12.45
CA PRO A 110 -0.91 4.56 11.36
C PRO A 110 -1.83 5.61 10.74
N PHE A 111 -2.05 5.52 9.43
CA PHE A 111 -3.15 6.26 8.81
C PHE A 111 -4.45 5.50 9.07
N LEU A 112 -5.27 6.03 9.97
CA LEU A 112 -6.53 5.42 10.36
C LEU A 112 -7.70 6.00 9.58
N ILE A 113 -8.57 5.12 9.10
CA ILE A 113 -9.85 5.46 8.49
C ILE A 113 -10.82 5.79 9.62
N GLU A 114 -10.84 7.05 10.03
CA GLU A 114 -11.72 7.58 11.07
C GLU A 114 -12.46 8.81 10.55
N LYS A 115 -13.62 9.12 11.13
CA LYS A 115 -14.50 10.20 10.69
C LYS A 115 -13.73 11.51 10.50
N GLU A 116 -12.83 11.84 11.43
CA GLU A 116 -12.02 13.06 11.41
C GLU A 116 -11.08 13.13 10.19
N ASN A 117 -10.51 11.99 9.78
CA ASN A 117 -9.64 11.91 8.61
C ASN A 117 -10.44 11.92 7.30
N LEU A 118 -11.67 11.39 7.32
CA LEU A 118 -12.54 11.28 6.16
C LEU A 118 -13.29 12.57 5.83
N GLU A 119 -13.67 13.35 6.83
CA GLU A 119 -14.33 14.65 6.66
C GLU A 119 -13.50 15.64 5.85
N ASN A 120 -12.18 15.46 5.88
CA ASN A 120 -11.23 16.30 5.17
C ASN A 120 -10.95 15.83 3.73
N ILE A 121 -11.48 14.68 3.31
CA ILE A 121 -11.28 14.19 1.96
C ILE A 121 -12.38 14.77 1.07
N ASP A 122 -11.97 15.51 0.04
CA ASP A 122 -12.89 15.92 -1.02
C ASP A 122 -13.58 14.69 -1.62
N LYS A 123 -14.91 14.70 -1.64
CA LYS A 123 -15.72 13.59 -2.16
C LYS A 123 -15.57 13.42 -3.68
N GLU A 124 -15.14 14.49 -4.36
CA GLU A 124 -14.91 14.53 -5.80
C GLU A 124 -13.49 14.08 -6.16
N VAL A 125 -12.57 13.89 -5.19
CA VAL A 125 -11.21 13.47 -5.53
C VAL A 125 -11.23 12.10 -6.21
N PRO A 126 -10.66 11.97 -7.42
CA PRO A 126 -10.62 10.69 -8.11
C PRO A 126 -9.70 9.71 -7.38
N ILE A 127 -10.23 8.54 -7.03
CA ILE A 127 -9.48 7.47 -6.34
C ILE A 127 -9.59 6.17 -7.13
N THR A 128 -8.45 5.51 -7.37
CA THR A 128 -8.42 4.11 -7.81
C THR A 128 -7.77 3.25 -6.75
N ILE A 129 -8.45 2.17 -6.38
CA ILE A 129 -8.02 1.18 -5.41
C ILE A 129 -7.68 -0.10 -6.17
N ILE A 130 -6.52 -0.68 -5.88
CA ILE A 130 -6.02 -1.89 -6.52
C ILE A 130 -5.70 -2.91 -5.42
N GLY A 131 -6.22 -4.13 -5.55
CA GLY A 131 -5.88 -5.24 -4.67
C GLY A 131 -5.30 -6.43 -5.42
N GLY A 132 -4.48 -7.23 -4.75
CA GLY A 132 -4.05 -8.54 -5.29
C GLY A 132 -5.10 -9.62 -5.02
N GLU A 133 -5.39 -10.47 -6.02
CA GLU A 133 -6.34 -11.59 -5.90
C GLU A 133 -6.01 -12.54 -4.73
N HIS A 134 -4.72 -12.74 -4.46
CA HIS A 134 -4.21 -13.65 -3.43
C HIS A 134 -3.56 -12.92 -2.26
N SER A 135 -3.75 -11.60 -2.14
CA SER A 135 -3.21 -10.83 -1.02
C SER A 135 -3.78 -11.33 0.32
N PRO A 136 -2.93 -11.64 1.32
CA PRO A 136 -3.39 -12.07 2.63
C PRO A 136 -4.27 -11.02 3.34
N LYS A 137 -5.07 -11.48 4.32
CA LYS A 137 -5.73 -10.55 5.25
C LYS A 137 -4.68 -9.67 5.96
N PRO A 138 -5.01 -8.39 6.23
CA PRO A 138 -6.31 -7.74 6.05
C PRO A 138 -6.58 -7.15 4.65
N PHE A 139 -5.67 -7.26 3.67
CA PHE A 139 -5.73 -6.46 2.43
C PHE A 139 -7.05 -6.58 1.64
N PRO A 140 -7.63 -7.78 1.42
CA PRO A 140 -8.89 -7.90 0.70
C PRO A 140 -10.07 -7.18 1.39
N THR A 141 -10.07 -7.11 2.71
CA THR A 141 -11.10 -6.39 3.47
C THR A 141 -10.88 -4.89 3.36
N ILE A 142 -9.64 -4.42 3.47
CA ILE A 142 -9.30 -3.00 3.38
C ILE A 142 -9.72 -2.41 2.04
N VAL A 143 -9.36 -3.06 0.92
CA VAL A 143 -9.68 -2.50 -0.41
C VAL A 143 -11.18 -2.42 -0.66
N ARG A 144 -11.97 -3.34 -0.07
CA ARG A 144 -13.45 -3.30 -0.12
C ARG A 144 -14.00 -2.19 0.76
N ASP A 145 -13.58 -2.13 2.02
CA ASP A 145 -14.05 -1.12 2.97
C ASP A 145 -13.74 0.31 2.47
N LEU A 146 -12.57 0.51 1.86
CA LEU A 146 -12.20 1.78 1.23
C LEU A 146 -13.10 2.11 0.03
N HIS A 147 -13.44 1.12 -0.79
CA HIS A 147 -14.32 1.32 -1.95
C HIS A 147 -15.76 1.64 -1.52
N ASP A 148 -16.28 0.92 -0.53
CA ASP A 148 -17.61 1.17 0.05
C ASP A 148 -17.70 2.57 0.67
N MET A 149 -16.61 3.03 1.27
CA MET A 149 -16.51 4.35 1.90
C MET A 149 -16.38 5.50 0.90
N TRP A 150 -15.74 5.27 -0.24
CA TRP A 150 -15.65 6.21 -1.35
C TRP A 150 -16.36 5.64 -2.57
N PRO A 151 -17.70 5.73 -2.66
CA PRO A 151 -18.46 5.13 -3.76
C PRO A 151 -18.07 5.64 -5.16
N SER A 152 -17.45 6.82 -5.27
CA SER A 152 -16.91 7.37 -6.52
C SER A 152 -15.56 6.75 -6.94
N SER A 153 -14.93 5.97 -6.07
CA SER A 153 -13.67 5.30 -6.36
C SER A 153 -13.85 4.14 -7.34
N LYS A 154 -12.77 3.78 -8.05
CA LYS A 154 -12.71 2.55 -8.86
C LYS A 154 -11.95 1.48 -8.13
N LEU A 155 -12.49 0.26 -8.00
CA LEU A 155 -11.80 -0.89 -7.41
C LEU A 155 -11.41 -1.90 -8.50
N HIS A 156 -10.15 -2.32 -8.50
CA HIS A 156 -9.63 -3.38 -9.38
C HIS A 156 -8.93 -4.45 -8.55
N ILE A 157 -9.16 -5.73 -8.88
CA ILE A 157 -8.43 -6.87 -8.31
C ILE A 157 -7.57 -7.49 -9.39
N ILE A 158 -6.25 -7.58 -9.17
CA ILE A 158 -5.29 -8.12 -10.13
C ILE A 158 -4.99 -9.58 -9.80
N GLY A 159 -5.32 -10.46 -10.74
CA GLY A 159 -4.98 -11.88 -10.73
C GLY A 159 -3.97 -12.27 -11.81
N PRO A 160 -3.14 -13.31 -11.63
CA PRO A 160 -2.90 -14.05 -10.38
C PRO A 160 -1.79 -13.36 -9.57
N SER A 161 -2.14 -12.38 -8.73
CA SER A 161 -1.16 -11.60 -7.96
C SER A 161 -1.48 -11.55 -6.47
N SER A 162 -0.45 -11.39 -5.66
CA SER A 162 -0.55 -11.09 -4.23
C SER A 162 -0.13 -9.62 -4.00
N HIS A 163 0.36 -9.31 -2.80
CA HIS A 163 0.70 -7.94 -2.41
C HIS A 163 1.71 -7.27 -3.34
N GLY A 164 2.73 -7.99 -3.83
CA GLY A 164 3.69 -7.49 -4.82
C GLY A 164 3.15 -7.41 -6.26
N MET A 165 1.90 -7.01 -6.47
CA MET A 165 1.20 -7.03 -7.77
C MET A 165 1.90 -6.22 -8.87
N ASN A 166 2.56 -5.13 -8.51
CA ASN A 166 3.33 -4.28 -9.41
C ASN A 166 4.56 -5.00 -10.02
N LEU A 167 5.02 -6.08 -9.38
CA LEU A 167 6.13 -6.91 -9.86
C LEU A 167 5.64 -8.22 -10.48
N ALA A 168 4.58 -8.81 -9.92
CA ALA A 168 4.05 -10.08 -10.38
C ALA A 168 3.28 -9.94 -11.71
N VAL A 169 2.52 -8.86 -11.89
CA VAL A 169 1.70 -8.61 -13.09
C VAL A 169 1.88 -7.14 -13.54
N PRO A 170 3.11 -6.74 -13.92
CA PRO A 170 3.45 -5.33 -14.15
C PRO A 170 2.66 -4.72 -15.30
N HIS A 171 2.36 -5.50 -16.35
CA HIS A 171 1.57 -5.01 -17.49
C HIS A 171 0.18 -4.56 -17.05
N LYS A 172 -0.56 -5.41 -16.31
CA LYS A 172 -1.90 -5.05 -15.84
C LYS A 172 -1.88 -3.93 -14.82
N PHE A 173 -0.90 -3.93 -13.91
CA PHE A 173 -0.74 -2.86 -12.92
C PHE A 173 -0.52 -1.50 -13.60
N ASN A 174 0.38 -1.44 -14.59
CA ASN A 174 0.67 -0.21 -15.33
C ASN A 174 -0.49 0.24 -16.21
N GLU A 175 -1.22 -0.69 -16.84
CA GLU A 175 -2.44 -0.40 -17.60
C GLU A 175 -3.45 0.37 -16.74
N LEU A 176 -3.74 -0.11 -15.51
CA LEU A 176 -4.68 0.54 -14.60
C LEU A 176 -4.21 1.94 -14.15
N ILE A 177 -2.89 2.14 -13.99
CA ILE A 177 -2.33 3.46 -13.68
C ILE A 177 -2.55 4.43 -14.84
N ILE A 178 -2.25 3.98 -16.05
CA ILE A 178 -2.41 4.79 -17.26
C ILE A 178 -3.88 5.14 -17.46
N GLU A 179 -4.79 4.16 -17.37
CA GLU A 179 -6.23 4.38 -17.45
C GLU A 179 -6.73 5.41 -16.43
N HIS A 180 -6.25 5.33 -15.19
CA HIS A 180 -6.58 6.30 -14.16
C HIS A 180 -6.13 7.71 -14.54
N ILE A 181 -4.86 7.89 -14.93
CA ILE A 181 -4.30 9.20 -15.27
C ILE A 181 -4.98 9.78 -16.52
N GLU A 182 -5.17 8.98 -17.58
CA GLU A 182 -5.80 9.42 -18.82
C GLU A 182 -7.27 9.81 -18.63
N SER A 183 -7.99 9.15 -17.73
CA SER A 183 -9.37 9.53 -17.42
C SER A 183 -9.49 10.94 -16.83
N MET A 184 -8.40 11.47 -16.25
CA MET A 184 -8.34 12.80 -15.64
C MET A 184 -7.84 13.90 -16.59
N GLN A 185 -7.37 13.54 -17.78
CA GLN A 185 -7.01 14.52 -18.82
C GLN A 185 -8.20 14.91 -19.70
N LYS A 186 -9.29 14.12 -19.65
CA LYS A 186 -10.50 14.32 -20.46
C LYS A 186 -11.53 15.25 -19.82
N VAL A 187 -11.16 15.95 -18.73
CA VAL A 187 -11.99 16.90 -17.99
C VAL A 187 -11.38 18.30 -18.09
#